data_AF-A0A8K0TAE7-F1
#
_entry.id   AF-A0A8K0TAE7-F1
#
_cell.length_a   1.000
_cell.length_b   1.000
_cell.length_c   1.000
_cell.angle_alpha   90.00
_cell.angle_beta   90.00
_cell.angle_gamma   90.00
#
_symmetry.space_group_name_H-M   'P 1'
#
loop_
_entity.id
_entity.type
_entity.pdbx_description
1 polymer ?
#
loop_
_entity_poly.entity_id
_entity_poly.type
_entity_poly.pdbx_seq_one_letter_code
_entity_poly.pdbx_strand_id
1 'polypeptide(L)'
;MSEPVQICALRRVPEEFAEAAIALALSERPSNAAGPGNGEDRLAFPLKRMWKSGRELRVRFLDGSPLIQEKIRNYANQWQRYANIRFTWVDGGDTDIRISVGDGGGSWSYLGTDNGGIPQDQKTMNFGWLNDDSAEHEISRVVLHEFGHALGCHHEHQSPAAGIPWNEAAVLEYYKRTNGWDDATIRRSLLEKYPADETQFSFFDTSSIMIYAFPAELTLDGSSVPWNTVLSDNDKTFMSRTYPLEGSMLDTFYTMEIQDGPLTCTELTKRANYAGVFRESPVVAVGLNYIDVDRQANLRVQAIADQINTSKAEIHLSQWSDTKAYGLGCAWGTFAADDPVIQVGEFALSEDHPWNEPRPRTVRRVNFKRPFANGAPRVVVWYKMLDMDSGKWWRAMAAAENVSAEGFDLVVETWGDSVLFGGAVTWLAHQENRAGLVSGTFSTADVRNERLPQLETYGHVDLPAGTFDSPPKVLVAFRRISVENSANLRIKVGVSNVSASGFDWHINGWADSNIFSGVADFVCFA
;
A
#
# COMPACT_ATOMS: atom_id res chain seq x y z
N MET A 1 -3.75 46.94 -1.87
CA MET A 1 -2.70 45.91 -1.77
C MET A 1 -3.42 44.58 -1.63
N SER A 2 -3.15 43.62 -2.51
CA SER A 2 -3.64 42.24 -2.31
C SER A 2 -3.05 41.71 -1.01
N GLU A 3 -3.83 40.96 -0.23
CA GLU A 3 -3.29 40.27 0.95
C GLU A 3 -2.15 39.33 0.53
N PRO A 4 -1.11 39.16 1.35
CA PRO A 4 -0.03 38.23 1.06
C PRO A 4 -0.59 36.82 0.90
N VAL A 5 -0.15 36.11 -0.13
CA VAL A 5 -0.51 34.68 -0.27
C VAL A 5 0.18 33.93 0.87
N GLN A 6 -0.59 33.21 1.67
CA GLN A 6 -0.09 32.37 2.75
C GLN A 6 0.43 31.05 2.18
N ILE A 7 1.76 30.91 2.14
CA ILE A 7 2.44 29.76 1.55
C ILE A 7 3.19 29.03 2.66
N CYS A 8 3.05 27.72 2.68
CA CYS A 8 3.88 26.80 3.45
C CYS A 8 5.31 26.83 2.93
N ALA A 9 6.32 26.41 3.68
CA ALA A 9 7.69 26.36 3.19
C ALA A 9 8.46 25.17 3.74
N LEU A 10 9.35 24.60 2.93
CA LEU A 10 10.29 23.61 3.43
C LEU A 10 11.49 24.32 4.09
N ARG A 11 11.70 24.08 5.39
CA ARG A 11 12.79 24.70 6.14
C ARG A 11 14.10 23.95 5.91
N ARG A 12 15.15 24.69 5.53
CA ARG A 12 16.51 24.15 5.41
C ARG A 12 17.19 24.07 6.77
N VAL A 13 17.88 22.97 7.01
CA VAL A 13 18.77 22.78 8.17
C VAL A 13 19.87 23.85 8.13
N PRO A 14 20.08 24.61 9.22
CA PRO A 14 21.24 25.49 9.36
C PRO A 14 22.56 24.73 9.20
N GLU A 15 23.57 25.36 8.62
CA GLU A 15 24.85 24.71 8.27
C GLU A 15 25.52 24.09 9.50
N GLU A 16 25.43 24.74 10.65
CA GLU A 16 25.95 24.27 11.93
C GLU A 16 25.33 22.96 12.44
N PHE A 17 24.16 22.56 11.93
CA PHE A 17 23.47 21.32 12.31
C PHE A 17 23.44 20.28 11.19
N ALA A 18 23.99 20.60 10.00
CA ALA A 18 23.91 19.74 8.83
C ALA A 18 24.54 18.36 9.04
N GLU A 19 25.72 18.29 9.68
CA GLU A 19 26.40 17.03 9.95
C GLU A 19 25.59 16.11 10.88
N ALA A 20 25.00 16.68 11.94
CA ALA A 20 24.18 15.93 12.88
C ALA A 20 22.91 15.39 12.22
N ALA A 21 22.24 16.21 11.40
CA ALA A 21 21.06 15.80 10.64
C ALA A 21 21.37 14.68 9.64
N ILE A 22 22.49 14.77 8.91
CA ILE A 22 22.95 13.72 7.99
C ILE A 22 23.25 12.42 8.73
N ALA A 23 23.98 12.50 9.85
CA ALA A 23 24.31 11.32 10.66
C ALA A 23 23.04 10.63 11.18
N LEU A 24 22.06 11.41 11.66
CA LEU A 24 20.79 10.89 12.10
C LEU A 24 20.04 10.19 10.96
N ALA A 25 19.89 10.85 9.80
CA ALA A 25 19.19 10.30 8.64
C ALA A 25 19.75 8.93 8.20
N LEU A 26 21.08 8.80 8.17
CA LEU A 26 21.76 7.55 7.80
C LEU A 26 21.60 6.45 8.86
N SER A 27 21.64 6.82 10.14
CA SER A 27 21.44 5.87 11.24
C SER A 27 20.00 5.38 11.36
N GLU A 28 19.03 6.27 11.12
CA GLU A 28 17.60 6.00 11.19
C GLU A 28 17.19 5.03 10.08
N ARG A 29 17.64 5.29 8.85
CA ARG A 29 17.32 4.47 7.69
C ARG A 29 18.53 4.40 6.75
N PRO A 30 19.27 3.27 6.72
CA PRO A 30 20.45 3.13 5.87
C PRO A 30 20.19 3.39 4.38
N SER A 31 18.97 3.13 3.89
CA SER A 31 18.57 3.43 2.51
C SER A 31 18.44 4.93 2.20
N ASN A 32 18.70 5.82 3.17
CA ASN A 32 18.78 7.25 2.95
C ASN A 32 20.08 7.65 2.24
N ALA A 33 21.14 6.83 2.34
CA ALA A 33 22.30 6.96 1.47
C ALA A 33 21.91 6.61 0.02
N ALA A 34 22.02 7.56 -0.90
CA ALA A 34 21.88 7.26 -2.31
C ALA A 34 23.13 6.52 -2.83
N GLY A 35 22.96 5.25 -3.22
CA GLY A 35 23.91 4.49 -4.05
C GLY A 35 25.31 4.20 -3.45
N PRO A 36 26.09 3.29 -4.07
CA PRO A 36 27.38 2.85 -3.55
C PRO A 36 28.49 3.86 -3.88
N GLY A 37 28.65 4.89 -3.04
CA GLY A 37 29.85 5.71 -3.03
C GLY A 37 30.96 5.02 -2.23
N ASN A 38 31.98 4.47 -2.91
CA ASN A 38 33.21 4.04 -2.26
C ASN A 38 33.84 5.24 -1.54
N GLY A 39 34.27 5.01 -0.30
CA GLY A 39 34.71 6.05 0.62
C GLY A 39 35.77 6.97 0.03
N GLU A 40 35.50 8.27 0.09
CA GLU A 40 36.37 9.31 0.68
C GLU A 40 35.75 10.72 0.54
N ASP A 41 34.71 10.91 -0.29
CA ASP A 41 33.98 12.19 -0.41
C ASP A 41 32.49 12.06 -0.01
N ARG A 42 32.18 12.39 1.26
CA ARG A 42 30.82 12.27 1.83
C ARG A 42 29.94 13.53 1.73
N LEU A 43 30.42 14.61 1.12
CA LEU A 43 29.79 15.94 1.23
C LEU A 43 28.80 16.31 0.09
N ALA A 44 28.62 15.46 -0.92
CA ALA A 44 27.82 15.82 -2.10
C ALA A 44 26.93 14.68 -2.65
N PHE A 45 26.51 13.74 -1.79
CA PHE A 45 25.50 12.78 -2.21
C PHE A 45 24.09 13.31 -1.92
N PRO A 46 23.15 13.14 -2.85
CA PRO A 46 21.75 13.35 -2.60
C PRO A 46 21.30 12.38 -1.50
N LEU A 47 20.86 12.91 -0.38
CA LEU A 47 20.49 12.10 0.79
C LEU A 47 18.99 12.23 0.98
N LYS A 48 18.30 11.09 1.14
CA LYS A 48 16.89 11.11 1.55
C LYS A 48 16.80 11.45 3.04
N ARG A 49 15.62 11.86 3.48
CA ARG A 49 15.35 12.21 4.89
C ARG A 49 14.26 11.36 5.53
N MET A 50 13.97 10.19 4.96
CA MET A 50 12.86 9.36 5.44
C MET A 50 13.15 8.75 6.80
N TRP A 51 12.11 8.64 7.63
CA TRP A 51 12.16 7.88 8.88
C TRP A 51 12.19 6.37 8.61
N LYS A 52 12.52 5.56 9.62
CA LYS A 52 12.36 4.10 9.52
C LYS A 52 10.87 3.75 9.54
N SER A 53 10.47 2.73 8.78
CA SER A 53 9.12 2.18 8.91
C SER A 53 8.90 1.59 10.31
N GLY A 54 7.73 1.82 10.89
CA GLY A 54 7.36 1.50 12.27
C GLY A 54 7.90 2.48 13.32
N ARG A 55 8.50 3.61 12.92
CA ARG A 55 9.06 4.58 13.86
C ARG A 55 7.95 5.30 14.65
N GLU A 56 8.15 5.38 15.96
CA GLU A 56 7.34 6.20 16.87
C GLU A 56 7.97 7.59 17.06
N LEU A 57 7.43 8.61 16.40
CA LEU A 57 7.89 9.99 16.47
C LEU A 57 7.25 10.70 17.67
N ARG A 58 8.07 11.16 18.60
CA ARG A 58 7.62 11.97 19.74
C ARG A 58 7.39 13.40 19.28
N VAL A 59 6.21 13.93 19.54
CA VAL A 59 5.78 15.27 19.11
C VAL A 59 5.34 16.09 20.32
N ARG A 60 5.79 17.35 20.41
CA ARG A 60 5.29 18.29 21.44
C ARG A 60 4.94 19.65 20.85
N PHE A 61 3.98 20.31 21.49
CA PHE A 61 3.69 21.72 21.27
C PHE A 61 4.54 22.57 22.23
N LEU A 62 5.04 23.70 21.72
CA LEU A 62 5.74 24.70 22.51
C LEU A 62 4.79 25.80 23.00
N ASP A 63 3.71 26.03 22.25
CA ASP A 63 2.69 27.06 22.48
C ASP A 63 1.37 26.67 21.74
N GLY A 64 0.43 27.61 21.60
CA GLY A 64 -0.89 27.39 21.01
C GLY A 64 -1.97 27.00 22.03
N SER A 65 -3.23 27.30 21.72
CA SER A 65 -4.37 26.96 22.57
C SER A 65 -4.62 25.43 22.57
N PRO A 66 -5.25 24.86 23.61
CA PRO A 66 -5.66 23.46 23.60
C PRO A 66 -6.54 23.08 22.40
N LEU A 67 -7.38 24.02 21.93
CA LEU A 67 -8.32 23.79 20.83
C LEU A 67 -7.58 23.61 19.50
N ILE A 68 -6.70 24.55 19.13
CA ILE A 68 -5.93 24.41 17.88
C ILE A 68 -4.97 23.22 17.94
N GLN A 69 -4.38 22.94 19.10
CA GLN A 69 -3.53 21.76 19.27
C GLN A 69 -4.30 20.45 19.02
N GLU A 70 -5.54 20.34 19.50
CA GLU A 70 -6.38 19.17 19.23
C GLU A 70 -6.68 18.99 17.74
N LYS A 71 -7.01 20.08 17.04
CA LYS A 71 -7.24 20.03 15.58
C LYS A 71 -5.96 19.62 14.83
N ILE A 72 -4.80 20.18 15.20
CA ILE A 72 -3.50 19.80 14.62
C ILE A 72 -3.24 18.30 14.85
N ARG A 73 -3.47 17.79 16.06
CA ARG A 73 -3.34 16.34 16.35
C ARG A 73 -4.22 15.51 15.43
N ASN A 74 -5.48 15.89 15.27
CA ASN A 74 -6.45 15.14 14.47
C ASN A 74 -6.03 15.05 12.99
N TYR A 75 -5.61 16.17 12.38
CA TYR A 75 -5.18 16.17 10.98
C TYR A 75 -3.82 15.50 10.78
N ALA A 76 -2.84 15.77 11.64
CA ALA A 76 -1.54 15.12 11.59
C ALA A 76 -1.65 13.59 11.68
N ASN A 77 -2.50 13.10 12.59
CA ASN A 77 -2.71 11.67 12.80
C ASN A 77 -3.32 10.95 11.58
N GLN A 78 -3.87 11.65 10.58
CA GLN A 78 -4.40 11.02 9.36
C GLN A 78 -3.32 10.31 8.55
N TRP A 79 -2.08 10.84 8.54
CA TRP A 79 -0.95 10.20 7.84
C TRP A 79 -0.70 8.76 8.32
N GLN A 80 -0.97 8.46 9.59
CA GLN A 80 -0.77 7.13 10.19
C GLN A 80 -1.68 6.04 9.60
N ARG A 81 -2.74 6.42 8.87
CA ARG A 81 -3.62 5.48 8.15
C ARG A 81 -3.02 4.93 6.85
N TYR A 82 -1.91 5.54 6.42
CA TYR A 82 -1.25 5.21 5.16
C TYR A 82 0.24 4.98 5.36
N ALA A 83 0.85 5.58 6.38
CA ALA A 83 2.24 5.35 6.75
C ALA A 83 2.32 4.54 8.04
N ASN A 84 3.16 3.50 8.06
CA ASN A 84 3.58 2.81 9.28
C ASN A 84 4.53 3.73 10.08
N ILE A 85 3.99 4.80 10.63
CA ILE A 85 4.63 5.77 11.51
C ILE A 85 3.63 6.06 12.62
N ARG A 86 4.10 6.23 13.85
CA ARG A 86 3.27 6.58 14.99
C ARG A 86 3.65 7.95 15.55
N PHE A 87 2.68 8.83 15.76
CA PHE A 87 2.89 10.07 16.49
C PHE A 87 2.53 9.89 17.96
N THR A 88 3.52 10.06 18.83
CA THR A 88 3.34 10.04 20.28
C THR A 88 3.43 11.46 20.81
N TRP A 89 2.27 12.01 21.17
CA TRP A 89 2.14 13.36 21.69
C TRP A 89 2.54 13.39 23.17
N VAL A 90 3.50 14.25 23.52
CA VAL A 90 4.05 14.36 24.87
C VAL A 90 4.17 15.81 25.33
N ASP A 91 4.13 16.03 26.64
CA ASP A 91 4.23 17.38 27.23
C ASP A 91 5.67 17.80 27.53
N GLY A 92 6.64 16.88 27.46
CA GLY A 92 8.05 17.16 27.78
C GLY A 92 9.04 16.04 27.48
N GLY A 93 10.31 16.32 27.81
CA GLY A 93 11.47 15.52 27.42
C GLY A 93 11.89 15.73 25.97
N ASP A 94 12.90 14.98 25.53
CA ASP A 94 13.39 15.07 24.15
C ASP A 94 12.34 14.57 23.16
N THR A 95 12.10 15.33 22.09
CA THR A 95 11.13 15.00 21.05
C THR A 95 11.72 15.14 19.66
N ASP A 96 11.16 14.38 18.71
CA ASP A 96 11.57 14.42 17.31
C ASP A 96 11.01 15.68 16.64
N ILE A 97 9.73 16.01 16.87
CA ILE A 97 9.04 17.17 16.27
C ILE A 97 8.60 18.15 17.38
N ARG A 98 8.83 19.46 17.15
CA ARG A 98 8.57 20.55 18.11
C ARG A 98 7.82 21.68 17.42
N ILE A 99 6.54 21.87 17.78
CA ILE A 99 5.59 22.71 17.04
C ILE A 99 5.37 24.04 17.76
N SER A 100 5.47 25.15 17.02
CA SER A 100 4.95 26.46 17.43
C SER A 100 3.77 26.89 16.56
N VAL A 101 2.82 27.63 17.11
CA VAL A 101 1.52 27.99 16.53
C VAL A 101 1.25 29.48 16.73
N GLY A 102 0.96 30.18 15.64
CA GLY A 102 0.47 31.56 15.65
C GLY A 102 1.53 32.64 15.85
N ASP A 103 2.81 32.34 15.61
CA ASP A 103 3.91 33.28 15.81
C ASP A 103 4.08 34.32 14.68
N GLY A 104 3.28 34.24 13.60
CA GLY A 104 3.37 35.09 12.42
C GLY A 104 4.55 34.79 11.48
N GLY A 105 5.37 33.76 11.76
CA GLY A 105 6.60 33.41 11.05
C GLY A 105 6.43 32.55 9.78
N GLY A 106 5.22 32.53 9.20
CA GLY A 106 4.84 31.61 8.11
C GLY A 106 4.66 30.17 8.58
N SER A 107 4.18 29.27 7.73
CA SER A 107 4.06 27.84 8.05
C SER A 107 5.20 27.07 7.40
N TRP A 108 5.86 26.19 8.14
CA TRP A 108 6.99 25.41 7.65
C TRP A 108 7.33 24.22 8.54
N SER A 109 8.05 23.26 7.98
CA SER A 109 8.67 22.14 8.69
C SER A 109 10.05 21.84 8.14
N TYR A 110 10.94 21.32 8.97
CA TYR A 110 12.12 20.59 8.47
C TYR A 110 11.68 19.28 7.79
N LEU A 111 12.54 18.77 6.91
CA LEU A 111 12.26 17.58 6.11
C LEU A 111 12.58 16.30 6.88
N GLY A 112 11.56 15.48 7.17
CA GLY A 112 11.78 14.12 7.69
C GLY A 112 12.67 14.10 8.94
N THR A 113 13.68 13.24 8.92
CA THR A 113 14.71 13.07 9.95
C THR A 113 15.49 14.34 10.31
N ASP A 114 15.50 15.38 9.46
CA ASP A 114 16.16 16.65 9.80
C ASP A 114 15.58 17.25 11.10
N ASN A 115 14.29 17.02 11.38
CA ASN A 115 13.65 17.46 12.63
C ASN A 115 14.40 16.98 13.89
N GLY A 116 14.90 15.74 13.88
CA GLY A 116 15.64 15.16 15.01
C GLY A 116 17.08 15.66 15.13
N GLY A 117 17.65 16.24 14.06
CA GLY A 117 18.99 16.85 14.07
C GLY A 117 19.02 18.26 14.66
N ILE A 118 17.87 18.88 14.85
CA ILE A 118 17.76 20.24 15.41
C ILE A 118 17.80 20.20 16.95
N PRO A 119 18.46 21.17 17.62
CA PRO A 119 18.48 21.26 19.08
C PRO A 119 17.08 21.24 19.72
N GLN A 120 16.99 20.69 20.94
CA GLN A 120 15.73 20.48 21.65
C GLN A 120 15.05 21.77 22.12
N ASP A 121 15.79 22.86 22.26
CA ASP A 121 15.29 24.20 22.61
C ASP A 121 14.77 24.99 21.40
N GLN A 122 14.94 24.49 20.18
CA GLN A 122 14.44 25.10 18.95
C GLN A 122 13.22 24.36 18.39
N LYS A 123 12.29 25.09 17.79
CA LYS A 123 11.15 24.49 17.07
C LYS A 123 11.61 23.87 15.75
N THR A 124 10.89 22.84 15.32
CA THR A 124 11.13 22.16 14.04
C THR A 124 10.00 22.30 13.04
N MET A 125 8.85 22.74 13.53
CA MET A 125 7.67 23.01 12.73
C MET A 125 6.99 24.25 13.26
N ASN A 126 6.39 25.01 12.35
CA ASN A 126 5.69 26.23 12.66
C ASN A 126 4.39 26.32 11.88
N PHE A 127 3.33 26.77 12.55
CA PHE A 127 2.05 27.11 11.93
C PHE A 127 1.80 28.60 12.12
N GLY A 128 2.26 29.42 11.17
CA GLY A 128 2.40 30.86 11.39
C GLY A 128 1.10 31.65 11.51
N TRP A 129 -0.01 31.16 10.94
CA TRP A 129 -1.29 31.88 10.91
C TRP A 129 -2.47 31.08 11.48
N LEU A 130 -2.29 29.81 11.80
CA LEU A 130 -3.36 28.99 12.36
C LEU A 130 -3.69 29.43 13.79
N ASN A 131 -4.99 29.49 14.09
CA ASN A 131 -5.55 29.86 15.38
C ASN A 131 -6.95 29.23 15.55
N ASP A 132 -7.61 29.49 16.67
CA ASP A 132 -8.90 28.88 17.03
C ASP A 132 -10.03 29.22 16.05
N ASP A 133 -9.96 30.38 15.39
CA ASP A 133 -10.95 30.88 14.42
C ASP A 133 -10.65 30.45 12.98
N SER A 134 -9.53 29.75 12.76
CA SER A 134 -9.16 29.26 11.43
C SER A 134 -10.18 28.25 10.91
N ALA A 135 -10.54 28.36 9.64
CA ALA A 135 -11.49 27.45 9.01
C ALA A 135 -10.92 26.01 8.94
N GLU A 136 -11.77 25.00 9.14
CA GLU A 136 -11.33 23.59 9.18
C GLU A 136 -10.56 23.15 7.94
N HIS A 137 -10.98 23.57 6.75
CA HIS A 137 -10.30 23.22 5.50
C HIS A 137 -8.89 23.81 5.41
N GLU A 138 -8.65 24.98 6.04
CA GLU A 138 -7.35 25.63 6.09
C GLU A 138 -6.44 24.94 7.11
N ILE A 139 -6.97 24.57 8.28
CA ILE A 139 -6.24 23.75 9.25
C ILE A 139 -5.85 22.41 8.63
N SER A 140 -6.79 21.73 7.97
CA SER A 140 -6.56 20.47 7.24
C SER A 140 -5.43 20.62 6.24
N ARG A 141 -5.52 21.61 5.34
CA ARG A 141 -4.52 21.89 4.31
C ARG A 141 -3.13 22.04 4.91
N VAL A 142 -2.97 23.01 5.81
CA VAL A 142 -1.66 23.41 6.31
C VAL A 142 -1.07 22.30 7.19
N VAL A 143 -1.86 21.69 8.07
CA VAL A 143 -1.38 20.62 8.95
C VAL A 143 -0.96 19.38 8.16
N LEU A 144 -1.80 18.92 7.22
CA LEU A 144 -1.44 17.77 6.40
C LEU A 144 -0.17 18.04 5.58
N HIS A 145 -0.04 19.24 5.00
CA HIS A 145 1.13 19.65 4.23
C HIS A 145 2.42 19.67 5.07
N GLU A 146 2.41 20.35 6.22
CA GLU A 146 3.61 20.45 7.07
C GLU A 146 4.00 19.10 7.68
N PHE A 147 3.03 18.26 8.03
CA PHE A 147 3.33 16.89 8.45
C PHE A 147 3.81 16.01 7.29
N GLY A 148 3.41 16.30 6.05
CA GLY A 148 4.00 15.70 4.85
C GLY A 148 5.51 15.99 4.78
N HIS A 149 5.92 17.24 4.96
CA HIS A 149 7.34 17.60 5.09
C HIS A 149 8.02 16.91 6.26
N ALA A 150 7.41 16.88 7.44
CA ALA A 150 7.97 16.20 8.61
C ALA A 150 8.11 14.67 8.42
N LEU A 151 7.39 14.10 7.44
CA LEU A 151 7.50 12.70 7.02
C LEU A 151 8.40 12.50 5.78
N GLY A 152 9.03 13.57 5.28
CA GLY A 152 10.01 13.51 4.19
C GLY A 152 9.45 13.79 2.80
N CYS A 153 8.22 14.29 2.68
CA CYS A 153 7.66 14.71 1.40
C CYS A 153 8.21 16.08 0.98
N HIS A 154 8.62 16.20 -0.28
CA HIS A 154 8.95 17.48 -0.92
C HIS A 154 7.71 18.09 -1.56
N HIS A 155 7.80 19.35 -2.03
CA HIS A 155 6.72 19.95 -2.81
C HIS A 155 6.54 19.29 -4.17
N GLU A 156 5.29 19.05 -4.54
CA GLU A 156 4.91 18.34 -5.77
C GLU A 156 5.24 19.14 -7.04
N HIS A 157 5.09 20.47 -7.03
CA HIS A 157 5.40 21.33 -8.19
C HIS A 157 6.90 21.40 -8.52
N GLN A 158 7.76 21.03 -7.57
CA GLN A 158 9.21 20.95 -7.75
C GLN A 158 9.67 19.52 -8.08
N SER A 159 8.74 18.57 -8.24
CA SER A 159 9.07 17.21 -8.66
C SER A 159 9.82 17.22 -10.00
N PRO A 160 10.81 16.33 -10.22
CA PRO A 160 11.41 16.12 -11.54
C PRO A 160 10.36 15.87 -12.63
N ALA A 161 9.29 15.15 -12.27
CA ALA A 161 8.18 14.81 -13.14
C ALA A 161 7.19 15.97 -13.39
N ALA A 162 7.30 17.08 -12.66
CA ALA A 162 6.41 18.24 -12.84
C ALA A 162 6.65 18.90 -14.20
N GLY A 163 5.65 18.84 -15.08
CA GLY A 163 5.71 19.43 -16.43
C GLY A 163 5.10 20.82 -16.53
N ILE A 164 5.06 21.59 -15.44
CA ILE A 164 4.31 22.85 -15.38
C ILE A 164 4.96 23.89 -16.33
N PRO A 165 4.23 24.41 -17.33
CA PRO A 165 4.78 25.37 -18.29
C PRO A 165 4.72 26.78 -17.69
N TRP A 166 5.55 27.03 -16.69
CA TRP A 166 5.62 28.32 -15.99
C TRP A 166 5.89 29.49 -16.93
N ASN A 167 5.10 30.56 -16.79
CA ASN A 167 5.47 31.88 -17.28
C ASN A 167 6.36 32.55 -16.23
N GLU A 168 7.67 32.31 -16.30
CA GLU A 168 8.64 32.77 -15.29
C GLU A 168 8.52 34.28 -15.01
N ALA A 169 8.32 35.11 -16.04
CA ALA A 169 8.17 36.55 -15.83
C ALA A 169 6.93 36.90 -14.98
N ALA A 170 5.80 36.25 -15.24
CA ALA A 170 4.58 36.42 -14.46
C ALA A 170 4.75 35.88 -13.02
N VAL A 171 5.42 34.75 -12.84
CA VAL A 171 5.73 34.17 -11.52
C VAL A 171 6.57 35.15 -10.68
N LEU A 172 7.65 35.68 -11.25
CA LEU A 172 8.52 36.63 -10.55
C LEU A 172 7.76 37.91 -10.17
N GLU A 173 6.97 38.48 -11.08
CA GLU A 173 6.17 39.68 -10.80
C GLU A 173 5.12 39.42 -9.71
N TYR A 174 4.42 38.29 -9.79
CA TYR A 174 3.36 37.92 -8.86
C TYR A 174 3.90 37.84 -7.43
N TYR A 175 4.92 37.03 -7.17
CA TYR A 175 5.45 36.81 -5.82
C TYR A 175 6.27 37.98 -5.28
N LYS A 176 6.88 38.80 -6.15
CA LYS A 176 7.41 40.12 -5.75
C LYS A 176 6.31 41.01 -5.19
N ARG A 177 5.16 41.07 -5.88
CA ARG A 177 4.04 41.94 -5.51
C ARG A 177 3.29 41.44 -4.27
N THR A 178 3.03 40.14 -4.18
CA THR A 178 2.20 39.56 -3.11
C THR A 178 2.99 39.25 -1.84
N ASN A 179 4.24 38.78 -1.98
CA ASN A 179 5.04 38.29 -0.86
C ASN A 179 6.29 39.13 -0.59
N GLY A 180 6.64 40.06 -1.48
CA GLY A 180 7.86 40.87 -1.36
C GLY A 180 9.15 40.07 -1.57
N TRP A 181 9.07 38.89 -2.17
CA TRP A 181 10.23 38.01 -2.36
C TRP A 181 11.15 38.53 -3.46
N ASP A 182 12.45 38.30 -3.30
CA ASP A 182 13.43 38.54 -4.37
C ASP A 182 13.43 37.41 -5.41
N ASP A 183 14.04 37.66 -6.57
CA ASP A 183 14.05 36.71 -7.68
C ASP A 183 14.71 35.38 -7.33
N ALA A 184 15.75 35.41 -6.48
CA ALA A 184 16.46 34.20 -6.06
C ALA A 184 15.58 33.31 -5.19
N THR A 185 14.81 33.90 -4.28
CA THR A 185 13.86 33.20 -3.41
C THR A 185 12.72 32.62 -4.22
N ILE A 186 12.16 33.37 -5.17
CA ILE A 186 11.07 32.89 -6.01
C ILE A 186 11.52 31.70 -6.86
N ARG A 187 12.67 31.80 -7.53
CA ARG A 187 13.21 30.70 -8.34
C ARG A 187 13.41 29.44 -7.51
N ARG A 188 14.07 29.56 -6.36
CA ARG A 188 14.35 28.44 -5.46
C ARG A 188 13.10 27.77 -4.87
N SER A 189 12.06 28.54 -4.56
CA SER A 189 10.86 28.03 -3.91
C SER A 189 9.81 27.48 -4.88
N LEU A 190 9.84 27.90 -6.16
CA LEU A 190 8.80 27.57 -7.13
C LEU A 190 9.32 26.92 -8.42
N LEU A 191 10.43 27.41 -8.96
CA LEU A 191 10.86 27.08 -10.32
C LEU A 191 11.96 26.00 -10.35
N GLU A 192 12.82 25.97 -9.33
CA GLU A 192 13.84 24.94 -9.18
C GLU A 192 13.21 23.59 -8.86
N LYS A 193 13.61 22.57 -9.61
CA LYS A 193 13.21 21.18 -9.37
C LYS A 193 14.19 20.48 -8.44
N TYR A 194 13.68 19.58 -7.61
CA TYR A 194 14.53 18.69 -6.83
C TYR A 194 15.26 17.70 -7.76
N PRO A 195 16.48 17.25 -7.40
CA PRO A 195 17.15 16.17 -8.10
C PRO A 195 16.34 14.86 -8.06
N ALA A 196 16.42 14.08 -9.15
CA ALA A 196 15.66 12.83 -9.29
C ALA A 196 16.13 11.69 -8.37
N ASP A 197 17.35 11.78 -7.86
CA ASP A 197 17.95 10.86 -6.90
C ASP A 197 17.67 11.21 -5.44
N GLU A 198 17.34 12.47 -5.14
CA GLU A 198 16.85 12.93 -3.82
C GLU A 198 15.37 12.58 -3.61
N THR A 199 14.60 12.48 -4.69
CA THR A 199 13.15 12.32 -4.63
C THR A 199 12.74 10.88 -4.95
N GLN A 200 11.92 10.26 -4.10
CA GLN A 200 10.99 9.25 -4.61
C GLN A 200 9.81 10.03 -5.17
N PHE A 201 9.65 10.06 -6.48
CA PHE A 201 8.52 10.75 -7.10
C PHE A 201 7.55 9.74 -7.73
N SER A 202 6.26 9.98 -7.53
CA SER A 202 5.20 9.40 -8.36
C SER A 202 5.04 10.23 -9.64
N PHE A 203 4.06 9.88 -10.48
CA PHE A 203 3.58 10.81 -11.50
C PHE A 203 3.14 12.12 -10.85
N PHE A 204 3.35 13.23 -11.57
CA PHE A 204 2.95 14.56 -11.12
C PHE A 204 1.46 14.60 -10.80
N ASP A 205 1.11 14.97 -9.56
CA ASP A 205 -0.25 14.97 -9.04
C ASP A 205 -0.74 16.38 -8.67
N THR A 206 -1.60 16.95 -9.52
CA THR A 206 -2.21 18.26 -9.25
C THR A 206 -3.18 18.26 -8.07
N SER A 207 -3.60 17.09 -7.58
CA SER A 207 -4.46 16.94 -6.40
C SER A 207 -3.69 16.69 -5.11
N SER A 208 -2.36 16.55 -5.17
CA SER A 208 -1.53 16.30 -3.98
C SER A 208 -1.67 17.40 -2.96
N ILE A 209 -1.69 17.04 -1.68
CA ILE A 209 -1.60 17.98 -0.57
C ILE A 209 -0.29 18.77 -0.57
N MET A 210 0.76 18.23 -1.22
CA MET A 210 2.12 18.79 -1.25
C MET A 210 2.34 19.81 -2.38
N ILE A 211 1.34 20.08 -3.22
CA ILE A 211 1.46 21.08 -4.29
C ILE A 211 1.13 22.49 -3.80
N TYR A 212 1.84 23.50 -4.29
CA TYR A 212 1.37 24.88 -4.17
C TYR A 212 0.26 25.17 -5.16
N ALA A 213 -0.77 25.89 -4.70
CA ALA A 213 -1.74 26.47 -5.61
C ALA A 213 -1.07 27.51 -6.52
N PHE A 214 -1.50 27.55 -7.78
CA PHE A 214 -1.08 28.57 -8.72
C PHE A 214 -2.22 28.94 -9.67
N PRO A 215 -2.48 30.24 -9.90
CA PRO A 215 -3.50 30.68 -10.85
C PRO A 215 -3.01 30.55 -12.30
N ALA A 216 -3.98 30.50 -13.23
CA ALA A 216 -3.74 30.32 -14.67
C ALA A 216 -2.86 31.41 -15.30
N GLU A 217 -2.83 32.60 -14.71
CA GLU A 217 -1.98 33.71 -15.15
C GLU A 217 -0.47 33.44 -14.98
N LEU A 218 -0.09 32.45 -14.17
CA LEU A 218 1.31 32.09 -13.94
C LEU A 218 1.82 31.03 -14.94
N THR A 219 0.99 30.51 -15.82
CA THR A 219 1.34 29.46 -16.78
C THR A 219 1.12 29.91 -18.22
N LEU A 220 1.85 29.28 -19.14
CA LEU A 220 1.78 29.60 -20.56
C LEU A 220 0.57 28.97 -21.26
N ASP A 221 0.02 27.89 -20.69
CA ASP A 221 -1.10 27.12 -21.23
C ASP A 221 -2.43 27.38 -20.50
N GLY A 222 -2.43 28.25 -19.49
CA GLY A 222 -3.58 28.54 -18.65
C GLY A 222 -3.93 27.44 -17.64
N SER A 223 -3.04 26.46 -17.43
CA SER A 223 -3.18 25.48 -16.35
C SER A 223 -3.15 26.16 -14.98
N SER A 224 -3.97 25.67 -14.05
CA SER A 224 -4.05 26.19 -12.68
C SER A 224 -4.32 25.06 -11.70
N VAL A 225 -3.92 25.27 -10.44
CA VAL A 225 -4.16 24.34 -9.34
C VAL A 225 -4.71 25.11 -8.15
N PRO A 226 -5.88 24.75 -7.61
CA PRO A 226 -6.41 25.35 -6.39
C PRO A 226 -5.69 24.81 -5.15
N TRP A 227 -6.02 25.35 -3.97
CA TRP A 227 -5.56 24.77 -2.71
C TRP A 227 -6.23 23.41 -2.46
N ASN A 228 -5.44 22.34 -2.45
CA ASN A 228 -5.88 21.03 -2.00
C ASN A 228 -5.93 21.02 -0.47
N THR A 229 -6.99 20.45 0.10
CA THR A 229 -7.26 20.52 1.55
C THR A 229 -7.31 19.14 2.21
N VAL A 230 -7.11 18.08 1.42
CA VAL A 230 -7.13 16.67 1.83
C VAL A 230 -6.02 15.91 1.09
N LEU A 231 -5.65 14.74 1.61
CA LEU A 231 -4.70 13.84 0.93
C LEU A 231 -5.30 13.29 -0.36
N SER A 232 -4.55 13.34 -1.45
CA SER A 232 -4.90 12.67 -2.70
C SER A 232 -4.71 11.15 -2.58
N ASP A 233 -5.21 10.38 -3.55
CA ASP A 233 -4.96 8.94 -3.57
C ASP A 233 -3.49 8.61 -3.86
N ASN A 234 -2.79 9.49 -4.58
CA ASN A 234 -1.35 9.34 -4.80
C ASN A 234 -0.56 9.67 -3.52
N ASP A 235 -0.95 10.68 -2.73
CA ASP A 235 -0.33 10.95 -1.43
C ASP A 235 -0.41 9.71 -0.52
N LYS A 236 -1.61 9.11 -0.43
CA LYS A 236 -1.86 7.92 0.40
C LYS A 236 -1.06 6.71 -0.09
N THR A 237 -1.06 6.45 -1.39
CA THR A 237 -0.34 5.34 -2.01
C THR A 237 1.17 5.50 -1.83
N PHE A 238 1.68 6.71 -2.07
CA PHE A 238 3.09 7.05 -1.89
C PHE A 238 3.53 6.76 -0.46
N MET A 239 2.75 7.18 0.54
CA MET A 239 3.07 6.95 1.94
C MET A 239 3.01 5.47 2.33
N SER A 240 2.05 4.72 1.79
CA SER A 240 1.96 3.28 2.02
C SER A 240 3.17 2.51 1.50
N ARG A 241 3.71 2.92 0.35
CA ARG A 241 4.94 2.34 -0.21
C ARG A 241 6.21 2.83 0.50
N THR A 242 6.21 4.07 0.97
CA THR A 242 7.36 4.68 1.64
C THR A 242 7.56 4.12 3.05
N TYR A 243 6.45 3.88 3.76
CA TYR A 243 6.37 3.36 5.13
C TYR A 243 5.43 2.15 5.21
N PRO A 244 5.78 0.99 4.61
CA PRO A 244 4.93 -0.18 4.60
C PRO A 244 4.93 -0.89 5.97
N LEU A 245 3.90 -1.68 6.25
CA LEU A 245 3.99 -2.69 7.31
C LEU A 245 5.06 -3.72 6.94
N GLU A 246 5.74 -4.30 7.94
CA GLU A 246 6.76 -5.32 7.71
C GLU A 246 6.17 -6.71 8.01
N GLY A 247 6.40 -7.66 7.11
CA GLY A 247 5.97 -9.06 7.19
C GLY A 247 7.08 -10.02 6.79
N SER A 248 6.77 -11.32 6.79
CA SER A 248 7.74 -12.39 6.51
C SER A 248 7.57 -13.02 5.12
N MET A 249 8.36 -14.06 4.80
CA MET A 249 8.26 -14.79 3.53
C MET A 249 6.99 -15.65 3.38
N LEU A 250 6.35 -16.05 4.49
CA LEU A 250 5.09 -16.78 4.53
C LEU A 250 4.16 -16.05 5.50
N ASP A 251 3.17 -15.32 5.00
CA ASP A 251 2.40 -14.39 5.84
C ASP A 251 1.04 -14.03 5.22
N THR A 252 0.27 -13.25 5.96
CA THR A 252 -1.01 -12.68 5.55
C THR A 252 -1.00 -11.17 5.70
N PHE A 253 -1.82 -10.50 4.90
CA PHE A 253 -2.04 -9.07 5.01
C PHE A 253 -3.53 -8.80 4.99
N TYR A 254 -4.00 -8.04 5.98
CA TYR A 254 -5.35 -7.50 6.05
C TYR A 254 -5.25 -5.97 6.12
N THR A 255 -6.02 -5.25 5.29
CA THR A 255 -5.99 -3.78 5.29
C THR A 255 -6.38 -3.16 6.64
N MET A 256 -7.12 -3.90 7.46
CA MET A 256 -7.50 -3.56 8.83
C MET A 256 -6.32 -3.52 9.80
N GLU A 257 -5.15 -4.07 9.43
CA GLU A 257 -3.90 -3.86 10.17
C GLU A 257 -3.43 -2.39 10.11
N ILE A 258 -3.94 -1.61 9.16
CA ILE A 258 -3.53 -0.22 8.91
C ILE A 258 -4.67 0.77 9.17
N GLN A 259 -5.87 0.51 8.65
CA GLN A 259 -7.01 1.40 8.82
C GLN A 259 -8.34 0.63 8.90
N ASP A 260 -9.28 1.18 9.66
CA ASP A 260 -10.68 0.74 9.64
C ASP A 260 -11.35 1.07 8.29
N GLY A 261 -12.37 0.28 7.94
CA GLY A 261 -13.17 0.52 6.74
C GLY A 261 -14.14 1.71 6.85
N PRO A 262 -14.59 2.30 5.73
CA PRO A 262 -14.20 1.98 4.35
C PRO A 262 -12.78 2.45 4.03
N LEU A 263 -12.12 1.73 3.12
CA LEU A 263 -10.82 2.14 2.59
C LEU A 263 -10.92 3.52 1.99
N THR A 264 -10.04 4.40 2.45
CA THR A 264 -9.96 5.80 2.02
C THR A 264 -8.90 6.02 0.95
N CYS A 265 -8.24 4.95 0.50
CA CYS A 265 -7.24 4.93 -0.56
C CYS A 265 -7.53 3.81 -1.56
N THR A 266 -6.83 3.85 -2.69
CA THR A 266 -6.89 2.82 -3.74
C THR A 266 -5.99 1.64 -3.44
N GLU A 267 -4.93 1.81 -2.64
CA GLU A 267 -3.94 0.78 -2.36
C GLU A 267 -3.37 0.91 -0.94
N LEU A 268 -3.11 -0.25 -0.33
CA LEU A 268 -2.28 -0.39 0.88
C LEU A 268 -1.22 -1.47 0.67
N THR A 269 -0.07 -1.29 1.32
CA THR A 269 1.13 -2.11 1.10
C THR A 269 1.66 -2.72 2.40
N LYS A 270 2.00 -4.01 2.35
CA LYS A 270 2.82 -4.72 3.35
C LYS A 270 4.06 -5.31 2.66
N ARG A 271 5.23 -5.16 3.27
CA ARG A 271 6.51 -5.63 2.74
C ARG A 271 6.82 -7.02 3.27
N ALA A 272 7.03 -7.96 2.38
CA ALA A 272 7.59 -9.27 2.73
C ALA A 272 9.11 -9.16 2.80
N ASN A 273 9.71 -9.45 3.96
CA ASN A 273 11.17 -9.44 4.15
C ASN A 273 11.74 -10.84 4.23
N TYR A 274 12.86 -11.05 3.53
CA TYR A 274 13.57 -12.33 3.46
C TYR A 274 15.04 -12.13 3.09
N ALA A 275 15.62 -11.02 3.56
CA ALA A 275 17.03 -10.69 3.36
C ALA A 275 17.95 -11.85 3.76
N GLY A 276 18.82 -12.25 2.84
CA GLY A 276 19.79 -13.33 3.05
C GLY A 276 19.26 -14.74 2.82
N VAL A 277 17.99 -14.91 2.41
CA VAL A 277 17.42 -16.23 2.10
C VAL A 277 17.68 -16.64 0.65
N PHE A 278 17.46 -15.74 -0.30
CA PHE A 278 17.53 -16.05 -1.74
C PHE A 278 18.78 -15.47 -2.41
N ARG A 279 19.35 -16.23 -3.35
CA ARG A 279 20.52 -15.82 -4.15
C ARG A 279 20.15 -15.00 -5.38
N GLU A 280 18.95 -15.22 -5.89
CA GLU A 280 18.33 -14.49 -7.00
C GLU A 280 16.92 -14.05 -6.61
N SER A 281 16.27 -13.20 -7.42
CA SER A 281 14.90 -12.77 -7.14
C SER A 281 13.96 -13.98 -7.05
N PRO A 282 13.26 -14.17 -5.93
CA PRO A 282 12.33 -15.28 -5.77
C PRO A 282 11.05 -15.07 -6.59
N VAL A 283 10.16 -16.06 -6.56
CA VAL A 283 8.77 -15.95 -7.03
C VAL A 283 7.83 -15.87 -5.82
N VAL A 284 6.75 -15.09 -5.94
CA VAL A 284 5.78 -14.90 -4.86
C VAL A 284 4.41 -15.38 -5.32
N ALA A 285 3.83 -16.34 -4.62
CA ALA A 285 2.44 -16.75 -4.83
C ALA A 285 1.55 -15.94 -3.89
N VAL A 286 0.62 -15.15 -4.43
CA VAL A 286 -0.34 -14.33 -3.65
C VAL A 286 -1.78 -14.68 -4.00
N GLY A 287 -2.67 -14.71 -3.02
CA GLY A 287 -4.09 -15.00 -3.23
C GLY A 287 -4.99 -14.27 -2.23
N LEU A 288 -6.17 -13.84 -2.68
CA LEU A 288 -7.18 -13.19 -1.86
C LEU A 288 -7.78 -14.18 -0.86
N ASN A 289 -7.90 -13.78 0.40
CA ASN A 289 -8.48 -14.60 1.47
C ASN A 289 -9.52 -13.84 2.32
N TYR A 290 -9.74 -12.55 2.05
CA TYR A 290 -10.76 -11.73 2.71
C TYR A 290 -11.24 -10.65 1.75
N ILE A 291 -12.56 -10.50 1.62
CA ILE A 291 -13.22 -9.48 0.79
C ILE A 291 -14.42 -8.93 1.56
N ASP A 292 -14.43 -7.62 1.84
CA ASP A 292 -15.59 -6.84 2.30
C ASP A 292 -15.78 -5.66 1.35
N VAL A 293 -16.81 -5.71 0.49
CA VAL A 293 -17.03 -4.71 -0.55
C VAL A 293 -18.49 -4.31 -0.64
N ASP A 294 -18.73 -3.00 -0.69
CA ASP A 294 -20.05 -2.40 -0.88
C ASP A 294 -20.76 -2.92 -2.13
N ARG A 295 -22.04 -3.23 -2.02
CA ARG A 295 -22.81 -3.78 -3.13
C ARG A 295 -23.18 -2.79 -4.24
N GLN A 296 -23.01 -1.49 -4.02
CA GLN A 296 -23.54 -0.46 -4.95
C GLN A 296 -22.71 -0.32 -6.22
N ALA A 297 -21.48 -0.81 -6.23
CA ALA A 297 -20.56 -0.76 -7.36
C ALA A 297 -19.99 -2.16 -7.64
N ASN A 298 -19.49 -2.38 -8.85
CA ASN A 298 -18.85 -3.64 -9.23
C ASN A 298 -17.75 -4.01 -8.22
N LEU A 299 -17.57 -5.31 -8.00
CA LEU A 299 -16.45 -5.83 -7.23
C LEU A 299 -15.19 -5.64 -8.06
N ARG A 300 -14.26 -4.79 -7.63
CA ARG A 300 -12.98 -4.57 -8.30
C ARG A 300 -11.85 -4.51 -7.30
N VAL A 301 -11.26 -5.67 -7.03
CA VAL A 301 -10.26 -5.85 -5.98
C VAL A 301 -9.11 -6.71 -6.46
N GLN A 302 -7.91 -6.46 -5.92
CA GLN A 302 -6.71 -7.18 -6.31
C GLN A 302 -5.70 -7.30 -5.18
N ALA A 303 -4.96 -8.41 -5.19
CA ALA A 303 -3.72 -8.63 -4.46
C ALA A 303 -2.57 -8.82 -5.47
N ILE A 304 -1.49 -8.05 -5.37
CA ILE A 304 -0.29 -8.18 -6.22
C ILE A 304 0.96 -8.25 -5.35
N ALA A 305 1.96 -9.00 -5.82
CA ALA A 305 3.34 -8.86 -5.36
C ALA A 305 4.19 -8.18 -6.45
N ASP A 306 4.95 -7.15 -6.12
CA ASP A 306 5.91 -6.50 -7.01
C ASP A 306 7.22 -6.12 -6.28
N GLN A 307 8.10 -5.35 -6.94
CA GLN A 307 9.41 -4.92 -6.43
C GLN A 307 10.25 -6.08 -5.86
N ILE A 308 10.08 -7.27 -6.44
CA ILE A 308 10.66 -8.53 -5.96
C ILE A 308 12.16 -8.55 -6.26
N ASN A 309 12.96 -8.61 -5.20
CA ASN A 309 14.41 -8.75 -5.27
C ASN A 309 14.88 -9.79 -4.24
N THR A 310 16.18 -10.00 -4.06
CA THR A 310 16.73 -11.01 -3.14
C THR A 310 16.44 -10.77 -1.65
N SER A 311 15.97 -9.58 -1.29
CA SER A 311 15.76 -9.18 0.11
C SER A 311 14.32 -8.91 0.51
N LYS A 312 13.48 -8.51 -0.46
CA LYS A 312 12.09 -8.13 -0.20
C LYS A 312 11.18 -8.25 -1.43
N ALA A 313 9.88 -8.30 -1.16
CA ALA A 313 8.80 -8.01 -2.10
C ALA A 313 7.79 -7.05 -1.45
N GLU A 314 7.07 -6.29 -2.27
CA GLU A 314 5.96 -5.45 -1.81
C GLU A 314 4.63 -6.11 -2.19
N ILE A 315 3.76 -6.28 -1.20
CA ILE A 315 2.45 -6.93 -1.33
C ILE A 315 1.38 -5.85 -1.22
N HIS A 316 0.59 -5.71 -2.27
CA HIS A 316 -0.42 -4.67 -2.40
C HIS A 316 -1.81 -5.27 -2.34
N LEU A 317 -2.71 -4.62 -1.59
CA LEU A 317 -4.15 -4.83 -1.66
C LEU A 317 -4.78 -3.57 -2.21
N SER A 318 -5.52 -3.69 -3.31
CA SER A 318 -6.05 -2.54 -4.03
C SER A 318 -7.51 -2.68 -4.44
N GLN A 319 -8.15 -1.52 -4.62
CA GLN A 319 -9.45 -1.32 -5.23
C GLN A 319 -9.34 -0.24 -6.32
N TRP A 320 -10.26 -0.22 -7.28
CA TRP A 320 -10.28 0.82 -8.32
C TRP A 320 -11.68 1.23 -8.75
N SER A 321 -11.77 2.35 -9.47
CA SER A 321 -13.03 2.96 -9.92
C SER A 321 -13.91 3.38 -8.73
N ASP A 322 -15.17 2.99 -8.76
CA ASP A 322 -16.25 3.30 -7.80
C ASP A 322 -16.42 2.22 -6.72
N THR A 323 -15.55 1.20 -6.71
CA THR A 323 -15.56 0.16 -5.68
C THR A 323 -15.22 0.77 -4.32
N LYS A 324 -16.00 0.37 -3.31
CA LYS A 324 -15.81 0.78 -1.92
C LYS A 324 -15.62 -0.45 -1.04
N ALA A 325 -14.38 -0.81 -0.78
CA ALA A 325 -14.00 -1.88 0.13
C ALA A 325 -14.04 -1.39 1.59
N TYR A 326 -14.56 -2.21 2.49
CA TYR A 326 -14.43 -2.03 3.95
C TYR A 326 -13.22 -2.79 4.50
N GLY A 327 -12.74 -3.79 3.77
CA GLY A 327 -11.53 -4.51 4.12
C GLY A 327 -11.18 -5.53 3.04
N LEU A 328 -9.89 -5.68 2.80
CA LEU A 328 -9.34 -6.71 1.90
C LEU A 328 -8.29 -7.52 2.65
N GLY A 329 -8.05 -8.74 2.20
CA GLY A 329 -6.95 -9.54 2.70
C GLY A 329 -6.41 -10.54 1.69
N CYS A 330 -5.13 -10.87 1.85
CA CYS A 330 -4.45 -11.89 1.10
C CYS A 330 -3.53 -12.75 1.99
N ALA A 331 -3.14 -13.89 1.45
CA ALA A 331 -2.02 -14.70 1.93
C ALA A 331 -0.95 -14.75 0.84
N TRP A 332 0.32 -14.86 1.22
CA TRP A 332 1.39 -15.11 0.27
C TRP A 332 2.46 -16.08 0.78
N GLY A 333 3.15 -16.70 -0.18
CA GLY A 333 4.37 -17.44 0.05
C GLY A 333 5.46 -17.05 -0.95
N THR A 334 6.70 -16.93 -0.49
CA THR A 334 7.88 -16.63 -1.30
C THR A 334 8.76 -17.88 -1.48
N PHE A 335 9.13 -18.18 -2.72
CA PHE A 335 9.86 -19.40 -3.11
C PHE A 335 11.04 -19.07 -4.01
N ALA A 336 12.09 -19.87 -3.94
CA ALA A 336 13.22 -19.72 -4.85
C ALA A 336 12.75 -19.96 -6.30
N ALA A 337 13.15 -19.09 -7.24
CA ALA A 337 12.73 -19.20 -8.63
C ALA A 337 13.28 -20.47 -9.32
N ASP A 338 14.39 -20.99 -8.80
CA ASP A 338 15.05 -22.22 -9.21
C ASP A 338 14.71 -23.44 -8.34
N ASP A 339 13.74 -23.36 -7.40
CA ASP A 339 13.37 -24.49 -6.53
C ASP A 339 13.03 -25.72 -7.40
N PRO A 340 13.74 -26.85 -7.32
CA PRO A 340 13.61 -27.94 -8.29
C PRO A 340 12.21 -28.58 -8.30
N VAL A 341 11.42 -28.39 -7.24
CA VAL A 341 10.15 -29.08 -7.01
C VAL A 341 8.96 -28.14 -6.77
N ILE A 342 9.15 -26.81 -6.83
CA ILE A 342 8.07 -25.81 -6.80
C ILE A 342 8.16 -24.90 -8.02
N GLN A 343 7.03 -24.68 -8.68
CA GLN A 343 6.86 -23.65 -9.69
C GLN A 343 5.66 -22.78 -9.36
N VAL A 344 5.80 -21.47 -9.51
CA VAL A 344 4.72 -20.50 -9.33
C VAL A 344 4.57 -19.73 -10.62
N GLY A 345 3.34 -19.40 -10.98
CA GLY A 345 3.05 -18.48 -12.06
C GLY A 345 1.67 -17.87 -11.91
N GLU A 346 1.32 -17.04 -12.87
CA GLU A 346 0.09 -16.27 -12.84
C GLU A 346 -0.54 -16.26 -14.23
N PHE A 347 -1.82 -15.96 -14.29
CA PHE A 347 -2.56 -15.76 -15.53
C PHE A 347 -3.65 -14.71 -15.30
N ALA A 348 -3.78 -13.77 -16.23
CA ALA A 348 -4.87 -12.79 -16.24
C ALA A 348 -5.78 -13.02 -17.46
N LEU A 349 -7.10 -12.92 -17.26
CA LEU A 349 -8.09 -13.01 -18.34
C LEU A 349 -7.86 -11.98 -19.45
N SER A 350 -7.28 -10.82 -19.11
CA SER A 350 -6.92 -9.77 -20.06
C SER A 350 -5.88 -10.21 -21.10
N GLU A 351 -5.18 -11.33 -20.89
CA GLU A 351 -4.31 -11.93 -21.89
C GLU A 351 -5.07 -12.62 -23.04
N ASP A 352 -6.34 -12.98 -22.83
CA ASP A 352 -7.16 -13.74 -23.79
C ASP A 352 -8.34 -12.96 -24.36
N HIS A 353 -8.90 -12.04 -23.58
CA HIS A 353 -9.99 -11.18 -24.02
C HIS A 353 -10.02 -9.85 -23.24
N PRO A 354 -10.44 -8.74 -23.85
CA PRO A 354 -10.61 -7.49 -23.14
C PRO A 354 -11.78 -7.57 -22.15
N TRP A 355 -11.79 -6.65 -21.17
CA TRP A 355 -12.78 -6.66 -20.09
C TRP A 355 -14.22 -6.44 -20.56
N ASN A 356 -14.40 -5.75 -21.69
CA ASN A 356 -15.70 -5.44 -22.28
C ASN A 356 -16.28 -6.59 -23.13
N GLU A 357 -15.58 -7.73 -23.23
CA GLU A 357 -16.05 -8.96 -23.89
C GLU A 357 -15.99 -10.16 -22.93
N PRO A 358 -16.75 -10.15 -21.83
CA PRO A 358 -16.62 -11.15 -20.76
C PRO A 358 -16.96 -12.57 -21.22
N ARG A 359 -16.04 -13.48 -20.87
CA ARG A 359 -16.04 -14.95 -20.96
C ARG A 359 -16.85 -15.66 -19.87
N PRO A 360 -17.92 -16.48 -20.10
CA PRO A 360 -18.41 -17.32 -18.99
C PRO A 360 -17.40 -18.40 -18.60
N ARG A 361 -16.55 -18.82 -19.55
CA ARG A 361 -15.48 -19.78 -19.32
C ARG A 361 -14.28 -19.47 -20.21
N THR A 362 -13.10 -19.42 -19.61
CA THR A 362 -11.81 -19.27 -20.28
C THR A 362 -10.91 -20.42 -19.85
N VAL A 363 -10.24 -21.06 -20.81
CA VAL A 363 -9.29 -22.15 -20.57
C VAL A 363 -7.97 -21.79 -21.22
N ARG A 364 -6.89 -21.84 -20.43
CA ARG A 364 -5.53 -21.56 -20.87
C ARG A 364 -4.65 -22.77 -20.57
N ARG A 365 -3.96 -23.29 -21.58
CA ARG A 365 -2.89 -24.26 -21.35
C ARG A 365 -1.71 -23.54 -20.70
N VAL A 366 -1.32 -23.98 -19.51
CA VAL A 366 -0.11 -23.54 -18.80
C VAL A 366 0.94 -24.62 -18.94
N ASN A 367 2.09 -24.27 -19.52
CA ASN A 367 3.25 -25.16 -19.59
C ASN A 367 4.19 -24.81 -18.44
N PHE A 368 4.64 -25.81 -17.70
CA PHE A 368 5.67 -25.61 -16.69
C PHE A 368 6.99 -25.23 -17.35
N LYS A 369 7.75 -24.33 -16.71
CA LYS A 369 9.09 -23.94 -17.20
C LYS A 369 10.02 -25.16 -17.28
N ARG A 370 9.81 -26.12 -16.40
CA ARG A 370 10.45 -27.44 -16.40
C ARG A 370 9.42 -28.53 -16.12
N PRO A 371 9.48 -29.69 -16.80
CA PRO A 371 8.64 -30.82 -16.45
C PRO A 371 8.95 -31.35 -15.05
N PHE A 372 7.93 -31.84 -14.34
CA PHE A 372 8.09 -32.52 -13.06
C PHE A 372 8.59 -33.95 -13.26
N ALA A 373 9.69 -34.30 -12.60
CA ALA A 373 10.39 -35.55 -12.84
C ALA A 373 9.60 -36.80 -12.43
N ASN A 374 8.75 -36.69 -11.40
CA ASN A 374 8.03 -37.84 -10.84
C ASN A 374 6.53 -37.77 -11.16
N GLY A 375 6.19 -37.42 -12.41
CA GLY A 375 4.81 -37.39 -12.89
C GLY A 375 4.09 -36.07 -12.63
N ALA A 376 2.76 -36.10 -12.69
CA ALA A 376 1.93 -34.91 -12.51
C ALA A 376 2.10 -34.31 -11.10
N PRO A 377 2.36 -33.00 -10.98
CA PRO A 377 2.44 -32.32 -9.68
C PRO A 377 1.04 -32.11 -9.07
N ARG A 378 1.01 -31.69 -7.80
CA ARG A 378 -0.16 -30.99 -7.24
C ARG A 378 -0.16 -29.56 -7.74
N VAL A 379 -1.32 -29.06 -8.12
CA VAL A 379 -1.52 -27.67 -8.55
C VAL A 379 -2.65 -27.06 -7.72
N VAL A 380 -2.34 -25.98 -7.03
CA VAL A 380 -3.34 -25.12 -6.37
C VAL A 380 -3.50 -23.82 -7.14
N VAL A 381 -4.68 -23.23 -7.08
CA VAL A 381 -5.03 -21.99 -7.77
C VAL A 381 -5.75 -21.02 -6.84
N TRP A 382 -5.34 -19.76 -6.86
CA TRP A 382 -5.90 -18.71 -6.02
C TRP A 382 -6.27 -17.50 -6.86
N TYR A 383 -7.49 -16.98 -6.67
CA TYR A 383 -7.83 -15.68 -7.19
C TYR A 383 -6.97 -14.61 -6.54
N LYS A 384 -6.29 -13.82 -7.38
CA LYS A 384 -5.58 -12.62 -6.95
C LYS A 384 -6.25 -11.34 -7.44
N MET A 385 -7.18 -11.41 -8.40
CA MET A 385 -7.95 -10.26 -8.88
C MET A 385 -9.35 -10.70 -9.30
N LEU A 386 -10.35 -9.88 -8.97
CA LEU A 386 -11.74 -10.04 -9.41
C LEU A 386 -12.30 -8.69 -9.86
N ASP A 387 -12.88 -8.65 -11.07
CA ASP A 387 -13.72 -7.57 -11.61
C ASP A 387 -15.09 -8.14 -12.01
N MET A 388 -16.12 -7.90 -11.21
CA MET A 388 -17.44 -8.52 -11.36
C MET A 388 -18.60 -7.54 -11.22
N ASP A 389 -19.64 -7.76 -12.03
CA ASP A 389 -20.87 -6.95 -12.01
C ASP A 389 -21.58 -6.97 -10.65
N SER A 390 -22.02 -5.82 -10.16
CA SER A 390 -22.73 -5.69 -8.87
C SER A 390 -24.24 -5.94 -8.97
N GLY A 391 -24.80 -5.87 -10.16
CA GLY A 391 -26.21 -6.16 -10.44
C GLY A 391 -26.52 -7.66 -10.46
N LYS A 392 -25.49 -8.51 -10.40
CA LYS A 392 -25.57 -9.97 -10.44
C LYS A 392 -24.93 -10.61 -9.21
N TRP A 393 -25.21 -11.88 -8.97
CA TRP A 393 -24.52 -12.63 -7.92
C TRP A 393 -23.01 -12.67 -8.22
N TRP A 394 -22.17 -12.72 -7.19
CA TRP A 394 -20.74 -12.89 -7.33
C TRP A 394 -20.39 -14.37 -7.32
N ARG A 395 -20.23 -14.94 -8.52
CA ARG A 395 -19.90 -16.34 -8.76
C ARG A 395 -18.67 -16.47 -9.64
N ALA A 396 -17.58 -16.97 -9.08
CA ALA A 396 -16.32 -17.15 -9.81
C ALA A 396 -15.63 -18.41 -9.30
N MET A 397 -15.00 -19.16 -10.21
CA MET A 397 -14.23 -20.36 -9.89
C MET A 397 -12.98 -20.44 -10.79
N ALA A 398 -11.85 -20.77 -10.17
CA ALA A 398 -10.64 -21.20 -10.85
C ALA A 398 -10.44 -22.71 -10.65
N ALA A 399 -9.80 -23.38 -11.61
CA ALA A 399 -9.40 -24.77 -11.49
C ALA A 399 -8.17 -25.12 -12.31
N ALA A 400 -7.39 -26.08 -11.82
CA ALA A 400 -6.38 -26.79 -12.62
C ALA A 400 -6.97 -28.13 -13.09
N GLU A 401 -7.10 -28.30 -14.40
CA GLU A 401 -7.55 -29.52 -15.07
C GLU A 401 -6.43 -30.12 -15.92
N ASN A 402 -6.57 -31.38 -16.35
CA ASN A 402 -5.64 -32.03 -17.28
C ASN A 402 -4.14 -31.88 -16.90
N VAL A 403 -3.87 -32.04 -15.59
CA VAL A 403 -2.52 -31.89 -15.03
C VAL A 403 -1.65 -33.06 -15.50
N SER A 404 -0.54 -32.73 -16.15
CA SER A 404 0.52 -33.64 -16.54
C SER A 404 1.86 -33.17 -15.97
N ALA A 405 2.92 -33.96 -16.15
CA ALA A 405 4.27 -33.54 -15.77
C ALA A 405 4.73 -32.27 -16.49
N GLU A 406 4.16 -31.94 -17.66
CA GLU A 406 4.58 -30.82 -18.51
C GLU A 406 3.74 -29.55 -18.32
N GLY A 407 2.55 -29.67 -17.76
CA GLY A 407 1.65 -28.54 -17.59
C GLY A 407 0.22 -28.95 -17.22
N PHE A 408 -0.67 -27.97 -17.17
CA PHE A 408 -2.09 -28.16 -16.86
C PHE A 408 -2.95 -27.16 -17.63
N ASP A 409 -4.26 -27.39 -17.64
CA ASP A 409 -5.23 -26.44 -18.17
C ASP A 409 -5.78 -25.61 -17.02
N LEU A 410 -5.50 -24.30 -17.03
CA LEU A 410 -6.06 -23.35 -16.09
C LEU A 410 -7.44 -22.94 -16.60
N VAL A 411 -8.47 -23.24 -15.80
CA VAL A 411 -9.86 -22.88 -16.08
C VAL A 411 -10.27 -21.75 -15.17
N VAL A 412 -10.88 -20.72 -15.74
CA VAL A 412 -11.53 -19.63 -15.02
C VAL A 412 -12.97 -19.53 -15.53
N GLU A 413 -13.94 -19.61 -14.64
CA GLU A 413 -15.36 -19.65 -15.01
C GLU A 413 -16.26 -18.83 -14.07
N THR A 414 -17.36 -18.37 -14.64
CA THR A 414 -18.54 -17.82 -13.96
C THR A 414 -19.78 -18.56 -14.47
N TRP A 415 -20.89 -18.53 -13.74
CA TRP A 415 -22.09 -19.27 -14.11
C TRP A 415 -23.39 -18.55 -13.70
N GLY A 416 -24.51 -19.04 -14.25
CA GLY A 416 -25.81 -18.39 -14.11
C GLY A 416 -25.84 -17.07 -14.87
N ASP A 417 -26.23 -16.01 -14.19
CA ASP A 417 -26.31 -14.65 -14.73
C ASP A 417 -25.12 -13.76 -14.32
N SER A 418 -24.14 -14.31 -13.61
CA SER A 418 -22.96 -13.62 -13.12
C SER A 418 -22.01 -13.23 -14.25
N VAL A 419 -21.48 -12.01 -14.19
CA VAL A 419 -20.54 -11.48 -15.19
C VAL A 419 -19.19 -11.21 -14.53
N LEU A 420 -18.15 -11.85 -15.06
CA LEU A 420 -16.75 -11.65 -14.69
C LEU A 420 -16.07 -10.85 -15.82
N PHE A 421 -15.94 -9.54 -15.63
CA PHE A 421 -15.27 -8.65 -16.60
C PHE A 421 -13.77 -8.91 -16.65
N GLY A 422 -13.16 -9.23 -15.51
CA GLY A 422 -11.74 -9.48 -15.38
C GLY A 422 -11.44 -10.37 -14.19
N GLY A 423 -10.33 -11.09 -14.28
CA GLY A 423 -9.88 -11.98 -13.22
C GLY A 423 -8.41 -12.32 -13.43
N ALA A 424 -7.68 -12.51 -12.33
CA ALA A 424 -6.33 -13.05 -12.38
C ALA A 424 -6.17 -14.12 -11.31
N VAL A 425 -5.42 -15.15 -11.65
CA VAL A 425 -5.19 -16.34 -10.83
C VAL A 425 -3.70 -16.57 -10.69
N THR A 426 -3.26 -16.77 -9.45
CA THR A 426 -1.95 -17.34 -9.12
C THR A 426 -2.08 -18.84 -9.07
N TRP A 427 -1.12 -19.57 -9.64
CA TRP A 427 -1.00 -21.01 -9.46
C TRP A 427 0.34 -21.36 -8.80
N LEU A 428 0.30 -22.38 -7.95
CA LEU A 428 1.48 -23.00 -7.36
C LEU A 428 1.43 -24.50 -7.65
N ALA A 429 2.46 -24.99 -8.32
CA ALA A 429 2.65 -26.40 -8.62
C ALA A 429 3.81 -26.96 -7.81
N HIS A 430 3.63 -28.11 -7.17
CA HIS A 430 4.72 -28.80 -6.48
C HIS A 430 4.68 -30.32 -6.66
N GLN A 431 5.86 -30.95 -6.59
CA GLN A 431 5.97 -32.39 -6.66
C GLN A 431 5.25 -33.03 -5.45
N GLU A 432 4.50 -34.11 -5.70
CA GLU A 432 3.92 -34.93 -4.62
C GLU A 432 5.00 -35.53 -3.70
N ASN A 433 4.63 -35.74 -2.43
CA ASN A 433 5.47 -36.40 -1.42
C ASN A 433 6.79 -35.69 -1.06
N ARG A 434 6.88 -34.37 -1.28
CA ARG A 434 7.96 -33.57 -0.70
C ARG A 434 7.74 -33.49 0.83
N ALA A 435 8.72 -33.93 1.60
CA ALA A 435 8.70 -33.76 3.06
C ALA A 435 8.52 -32.28 3.44
N GLY A 436 7.63 -32.00 4.39
CA GLY A 436 7.35 -30.64 4.85
C GLY A 436 6.55 -29.77 3.87
N LEU A 437 5.90 -30.36 2.85
CA LEU A 437 5.03 -29.63 1.92
C LEU A 437 3.78 -30.46 1.57
N VAL A 438 2.60 -29.92 1.90
CA VAL A 438 1.30 -30.52 1.56
C VAL A 438 0.38 -29.46 1.03
N SER A 439 -0.37 -29.75 -0.03
CA SER A 439 -1.43 -28.88 -0.51
C SER A 439 -2.73 -29.65 -0.69
N GLY A 440 -3.84 -28.93 -0.74
CA GLY A 440 -5.14 -29.52 -0.98
C GLY A 440 -6.23 -28.47 -1.15
N THR A 441 -7.47 -28.93 -1.16
CA THR A 441 -8.67 -28.12 -1.37
C THR A 441 -9.71 -28.53 -0.33
N PHE A 442 -10.45 -27.57 0.20
CA PHE A 442 -11.66 -27.82 0.99
C PHE A 442 -12.81 -26.98 0.46
N SER A 443 -14.03 -27.52 0.55
CA SER A 443 -15.25 -26.89 0.07
C SER A 443 -16.30 -26.82 1.17
N THR A 444 -17.07 -25.72 1.17
CA THR A 444 -18.29 -25.68 1.99
C THR A 444 -19.28 -26.80 1.61
N ALA A 445 -19.25 -27.28 0.36
CA ALA A 445 -20.10 -28.39 -0.11
C ALA A 445 -19.81 -29.71 0.61
N ASP A 446 -18.60 -29.88 1.14
CA ASP A 446 -18.16 -31.13 1.77
C ASP A 446 -18.87 -31.34 3.12
N VAL A 447 -19.36 -30.26 3.73
CA VAL A 447 -19.94 -30.26 5.08
C VAL A 447 -21.38 -29.72 5.14
N ARG A 448 -21.89 -29.12 4.05
CA ARG A 448 -23.27 -28.61 4.00
C ARG A 448 -23.87 -28.57 2.60
N ASN A 449 -25.20 -28.48 2.53
CA ASN A 449 -25.94 -28.32 1.28
C ASN A 449 -25.82 -26.88 0.73
N GLU A 450 -25.23 -26.72 -0.45
CA GLU A 450 -25.01 -25.42 -1.10
C GLU A 450 -26.29 -24.71 -1.56
N ARG A 451 -27.46 -25.36 -1.52
CA ARG A 451 -28.75 -24.71 -1.83
C ARG A 451 -29.23 -23.77 -0.72
N LEU A 452 -28.67 -23.90 0.48
CA LEU A 452 -29.02 -23.09 1.64
C LEU A 452 -27.79 -22.24 2.02
N PRO A 453 -27.89 -20.90 1.98
CA PRO A 453 -26.76 -20.06 2.38
C PRO A 453 -26.51 -20.23 3.87
N GLN A 454 -25.24 -20.22 4.26
CA GLN A 454 -24.83 -20.20 5.66
C GLN A 454 -23.75 -19.15 5.85
N LEU A 455 -23.87 -18.40 6.93
CA LEU A 455 -22.94 -17.32 7.25
C LEU A 455 -21.59 -17.86 7.67
N GLU A 456 -21.56 -18.93 8.47
CA GLU A 456 -20.33 -19.54 8.96
C GLU A 456 -20.29 -21.00 8.52
N THR A 457 -19.13 -21.47 8.08
CA THR A 457 -18.94 -22.87 7.69
C THR A 457 -17.51 -23.26 8.01
N TYR A 458 -17.37 -24.38 8.72
CA TYR A 458 -16.08 -24.90 9.14
C TYR A 458 -15.99 -26.40 8.89
N GLY A 459 -14.77 -26.90 8.86
CA GLY A 459 -14.47 -28.32 8.78
C GLY A 459 -13.02 -28.58 9.19
N HIS A 460 -12.57 -29.81 8.99
CA HIS A 460 -11.23 -30.25 9.37
C HIS A 460 -10.47 -30.79 8.16
N VAL A 461 -9.16 -30.58 8.13
CA VAL A 461 -8.23 -31.25 7.21
C VAL A 461 -7.26 -32.07 8.04
N ASP A 462 -7.23 -33.38 7.78
CA ASP A 462 -6.19 -34.27 8.26
C ASP A 462 -4.95 -34.15 7.37
N LEU A 463 -3.79 -33.93 7.98
CA LEU A 463 -2.49 -33.95 7.30
C LEU A 463 -1.89 -35.37 7.35
N PRO A 464 -1.19 -35.82 6.29
CA PRO A 464 -0.60 -37.15 6.29
C PRO A 464 0.40 -37.32 7.44
N ALA A 465 0.28 -38.44 8.16
CA ALA A 465 1.11 -38.72 9.33
C ALA A 465 2.62 -38.70 9.00
N GLY A 466 3.42 -38.09 9.88
CA GLY A 466 4.87 -37.99 9.73
C GLY A 466 5.33 -36.93 8.70
N THR A 467 4.42 -36.11 8.16
CA THR A 467 4.80 -35.04 7.23
C THR A 467 5.40 -33.82 7.93
N PHE A 468 4.94 -33.53 9.13
CA PHE A 468 5.36 -32.38 9.95
C PHE A 468 5.65 -32.84 11.38
N ASP A 469 6.74 -32.34 11.97
CA ASP A 469 7.10 -32.59 13.37
C ASP A 469 6.50 -31.54 14.32
N SER A 470 6.07 -30.40 13.77
CA SER A 470 5.45 -29.26 14.46
C SER A 470 4.30 -28.69 13.64
N PRO A 471 3.41 -27.87 14.23
CA PRO A 471 2.37 -27.18 13.47
C PRO A 471 2.94 -26.42 12.26
N PRO A 472 2.53 -26.74 11.02
CA PRO A 472 3.04 -26.07 9.84
C PRO A 472 2.49 -24.65 9.71
N LYS A 473 3.13 -23.83 8.87
CA LYS A 473 2.49 -22.62 8.31
C LYS A 473 1.48 -23.04 7.27
N VAL A 474 0.25 -22.53 7.36
CA VAL A 474 -0.83 -22.83 6.41
C VAL A 474 -1.25 -21.56 5.69
N LEU A 475 -1.03 -21.51 4.38
CA LEU A 475 -1.53 -20.46 3.51
C LEU A 475 -2.84 -20.93 2.87
N VAL A 476 -3.86 -20.08 2.91
CA VAL A 476 -5.18 -20.35 2.31
C VAL A 476 -5.66 -19.13 1.53
N ALA A 477 -6.25 -19.36 0.36
CA ALA A 477 -6.87 -18.32 -0.45
C ALA A 477 -7.98 -18.90 -1.34
N PHE A 478 -8.87 -18.01 -1.79
CA PHE A 478 -10.07 -18.40 -2.50
C PHE A 478 -9.76 -18.97 -3.88
N ARG A 479 -10.36 -20.14 -4.13
CA ARG A 479 -10.47 -20.75 -5.45
C ARG A 479 -11.84 -20.53 -6.07
N ARG A 480 -12.89 -20.47 -5.24
CA ARG A 480 -14.27 -20.25 -5.65
C ARG A 480 -15.01 -19.40 -4.64
N ILE A 481 -15.84 -18.50 -5.15
CA ILE A 481 -16.86 -17.77 -4.39
C ILE A 481 -18.21 -17.90 -5.07
N SER A 482 -19.28 -17.99 -4.28
CA SER A 482 -20.67 -17.91 -4.72
C SER A 482 -21.48 -17.20 -3.66
N VAL A 483 -21.63 -15.89 -3.84
CA VAL A 483 -22.28 -15.00 -2.88
C VAL A 483 -23.38 -14.22 -3.59
N GLU A 484 -24.56 -14.15 -2.97
CA GLU A 484 -25.67 -13.34 -3.48
C GLU A 484 -25.38 -11.84 -3.32
N ASN A 485 -25.89 -11.01 -4.23
CA ASN A 485 -25.67 -9.56 -4.28
C ASN A 485 -26.78 -8.70 -3.63
N SER A 486 -27.61 -9.30 -2.79
CA SER A 486 -28.66 -8.62 -2.03
C SER A 486 -28.09 -7.68 -0.95
N ALA A 487 -26.89 -8.03 -0.45
CA ALA A 487 -26.08 -7.28 0.52
C ALA A 487 -24.64 -7.12 0.00
N ASN A 488 -23.77 -6.46 0.78
CA ASN A 488 -22.34 -6.36 0.45
C ASN A 488 -21.71 -7.76 0.34
N LEU A 489 -20.67 -7.87 -0.49
CA LEU A 489 -19.85 -9.08 -0.55
C LEU A 489 -18.97 -9.11 0.71
N ARG A 490 -19.22 -10.07 1.60
CA ARG A 490 -18.42 -10.28 2.81
C ARG A 490 -18.09 -11.74 2.95
N ILE A 491 -16.83 -12.08 2.69
CA ILE A 491 -16.35 -13.45 2.78
C ILE A 491 -14.89 -13.47 3.19
N LYS A 492 -14.55 -14.38 4.09
CA LYS A 492 -13.18 -14.66 4.53
C LYS A 492 -12.92 -16.15 4.58
N VAL A 493 -11.70 -16.54 4.27
CA VAL A 493 -11.18 -17.89 4.53
C VAL A 493 -10.01 -17.82 5.49
N GLY A 494 -9.96 -18.75 6.44
CA GLY A 494 -8.89 -18.83 7.43
C GLY A 494 -8.78 -20.23 8.03
N VAL A 495 -7.76 -20.43 8.86
CA VAL A 495 -7.52 -21.68 9.58
C VAL A 495 -7.33 -21.45 11.07
N SER A 496 -7.61 -22.46 11.88
CA SER A 496 -7.36 -22.49 13.32
C SER A 496 -6.91 -23.88 13.76
N ASN A 497 -6.54 -24.02 15.04
CA ASN A 497 -6.18 -25.30 15.66
C ASN A 497 -5.13 -26.09 14.85
N VAL A 498 -4.16 -25.37 14.29
CA VAL A 498 -3.11 -25.97 13.46
C VAL A 498 -2.21 -26.84 14.32
N SER A 499 -2.04 -28.09 13.90
CA SER A 499 -1.19 -29.11 14.52
C SER A 499 -0.40 -29.84 13.44
N ALA A 500 0.58 -30.64 13.85
CA ALA A 500 1.33 -31.51 12.94
C ALA A 500 0.45 -32.51 12.16
N SER A 501 -0.73 -32.85 12.70
CA SER A 501 -1.64 -33.84 12.13
C SER A 501 -2.84 -33.25 11.39
N GLY A 502 -3.06 -31.94 11.43
CA GLY A 502 -4.27 -31.34 10.85
C GLY A 502 -4.55 -29.94 11.33
N PHE A 503 -5.59 -29.33 10.75
CA PHE A 503 -6.09 -28.00 11.10
C PHE A 503 -7.58 -27.88 10.81
N ASP A 504 -8.24 -26.95 11.48
CA ASP A 504 -9.61 -26.55 11.16
C ASP A 504 -9.60 -25.41 10.15
N TRP A 505 -10.51 -25.45 9.18
CA TRP A 505 -10.71 -24.39 8.21
C TRP A 505 -12.06 -23.71 8.42
N HIS A 506 -12.15 -22.45 7.99
CA HIS A 506 -13.35 -21.63 8.08
C HIS A 506 -13.55 -20.86 6.78
N ILE A 507 -14.78 -20.87 6.24
CA ILE A 507 -15.24 -19.99 5.17
C ILE A 507 -16.47 -19.26 5.71
N ASN A 508 -16.28 -18.01 6.14
CA ASN A 508 -17.27 -17.26 6.88
C ASN A 508 -17.59 -15.93 6.19
N GLY A 509 -18.82 -15.48 6.34
CA GLY A 509 -19.30 -14.13 6.11
C GLY A 509 -19.69 -13.48 7.43
N TRP A 510 -20.23 -12.27 7.35
CA TRP A 510 -20.78 -11.56 8.49
C TRP A 510 -21.92 -10.64 8.04
N ALA A 511 -22.66 -10.10 9.02
CA ALA A 511 -23.85 -9.29 8.81
C ALA A 511 -24.90 -10.02 7.95
N ASP A 512 -25.33 -9.41 6.84
CA ASP A 512 -26.43 -9.82 5.98
C ASP A 512 -25.97 -10.50 4.67
N SER A 513 -24.71 -10.92 4.58
CA SER A 513 -24.16 -11.58 3.39
C SER A 513 -24.58 -13.05 3.29
N ASN A 514 -25.11 -13.45 2.13
CA ASN A 514 -25.58 -14.82 1.88
C ASN A 514 -24.56 -15.62 1.07
N ILE A 515 -23.78 -16.48 1.74
CA ILE A 515 -22.76 -17.33 1.12
C ILE A 515 -23.35 -18.71 0.80
N PHE A 516 -23.51 -19.01 -0.49
CA PHE A 516 -24.01 -20.30 -0.95
C PHE A 516 -22.91 -21.36 -1.03
N SER A 517 -21.75 -20.98 -1.56
CA SER A 517 -20.61 -21.88 -1.78
C SER A 517 -19.29 -21.10 -1.68
N GLY A 518 -18.28 -21.74 -1.11
CA GLY A 518 -16.90 -21.27 -1.11
C GLY A 518 -15.95 -22.46 -1.19
N VAL A 519 -14.87 -22.30 -1.94
CA VAL A 519 -13.78 -23.28 -2.05
C VAL A 519 -12.47 -22.54 -1.91
N ALA A 520 -11.56 -23.10 -1.14
CA ALA A 520 -10.20 -22.58 -1.02
C ALA A 520 -9.19 -23.70 -1.19
N ASP A 521 -8.07 -23.34 -1.80
CA ASP A 521 -6.90 -24.19 -1.84
C ASP A 521 -5.95 -23.78 -0.72
N PHE A 522 -5.28 -24.74 -0.11
CA PHE A 522 -4.29 -24.53 0.95
C PHE A 522 -2.92 -25.08 0.58
N VAL A 523 -1.88 -24.49 1.15
CA VAL A 523 -0.52 -25.04 1.14
C VAL A 523 0.09 -24.95 2.54
N CYS A 524 0.60 -26.08 3.04
CA CYS A 524 1.25 -26.24 4.34
C CYS A 524 2.76 -26.35 4.17
N PHE A 525 3.52 -25.62 4.99
CA PHE A 525 4.98 -25.61 5.01
C PHE A 525 5.51 -25.90 6.41
N ALA A 526 6.58 -26.70 6.49
CA ALA A 526 7.26 -27.02 7.75
C ALA A 526 7.90 -25.79 8.41
#